data_AF-A0A7K0DR37-F1
#
_entry.id   AF-A0A7K0DR37-F1
#
_cell.length_a   1.000
_cell.length_b   1.000
_cell.length_c   1.000
_cell.angle_alpha   90.00
_cell.angle_beta   90.00
_cell.angle_gamma   90.00
#
_symmetry.space_group_name_H-M   'P 1'
#
loop_
_entity.id
_entity.type
_entity.pdbx_description
1 polymer ?
#
loop_
_entity_poly.entity_id
_entity_poly.type
_entity_poly.pdbx_seq_one_letter_code
_entity_poly.pdbx_strand_id
1 'polypeptide(L)'
;MSTAFAPTAAAATAPAPSAEVARARIAIMVATYQIDVVVPTKFAIETFIDDLIGVLAGAVDDENVDFTPPVGQWSLARPGEAAIPRWRSLEDHEITDGAVLTLSVVESAEIFTPVVEDITDALALINEREFAEFDAETVQTAGVSVLGVASLAVAAMMCWSWTRTGSWLWCGLPTLLLGLVCWIAAVPVQRRENSARLGLGLALSALPLLFAGAATLVPPAYGRPGPLAPANLAAGLVVAAVAALTMLRLVRIGTTVLVAVATLGVILAVAVSPAAYLDVSVRQVAAGVVFVALVLLTAAPRLAVVAARIRPPDLPDPGAEVAPATLTDIFDAQTGVDPAEDDQVLPAETIESRARTAVTTLRGLIIGMATAVSAGAVVAAAASPGGIREIVLAGAVAGALTLRARWHPDRVQAVALIVGAAIATIGTGFVLVGAYHTPAARLAVAFVVAGLAALGCLAAVGLPGRRLSPVTRRAIDLVEYTLILVVPALAFWIMGVYTAMRAI
;
A
#
# COMPACT_ATOMS: atom_id res chain seq x y z
N MET A 1 90.78 -12.52 73.85
CA MET A 1 89.97 -11.43 73.26
C MET A 1 89.99 -11.69 71.75
N SER A 2 89.04 -12.39 71.12
CA SER A 2 87.60 -12.14 70.92
C SER A 2 87.29 -10.71 70.48
N THR A 3 86.85 -10.55 69.23
CA THR A 3 85.50 -10.06 68.84
C THR A 3 85.25 -10.25 67.33
N ALA A 4 83.98 -10.44 67.01
CA ALA A 4 83.39 -10.81 65.73
C ALA A 4 83.13 -9.63 64.79
N PHE A 5 82.89 -9.93 63.50
CA PHE A 5 81.96 -9.17 62.66
C PHE A 5 81.29 -10.13 61.66
N ALA A 6 79.96 -10.15 61.65
CA ALA A 6 79.12 -10.93 60.74
C ALA A 6 78.87 -10.14 59.44
N PRO A 7 78.87 -10.78 58.25
CA PRO A 7 78.34 -10.18 57.04
C PRO A 7 76.81 -10.29 56.97
N THR A 8 76.18 -9.18 56.61
CA THR A 8 74.76 -8.97 56.36
C THR A 8 74.19 -9.89 55.28
N ALA A 9 72.99 -10.41 55.55
CA ALA A 9 72.22 -11.28 54.69
C ALA A 9 71.89 -10.63 53.32
N ALA A 10 71.96 -11.45 52.27
CA ALA A 10 71.49 -11.12 50.93
C ALA A 10 69.97 -10.89 50.94
N ALA A 11 69.54 -9.76 50.38
CA ALA A 11 68.14 -9.43 50.18
C ALA A 11 67.50 -10.38 49.16
N ALA A 12 66.35 -10.94 49.51
CA ALA A 12 65.54 -11.80 48.66
C ALA A 12 64.94 -11.01 47.49
N THR A 13 64.99 -11.61 46.30
CA THR A 13 64.40 -11.13 45.04
C THR A 13 62.88 -11.01 45.17
N ALA A 14 62.32 -9.82 44.89
CA ALA A 14 60.88 -9.62 44.81
C ALA A 14 60.29 -10.27 43.53
N PRO A 15 59.08 -10.87 43.57
CA PRO A 15 58.43 -11.43 42.39
C PRO A 15 57.94 -10.32 41.45
N ALA A 16 58.09 -10.54 40.14
CA ALA A 16 57.59 -9.64 39.09
C ALA A 16 56.05 -9.58 39.10
N PRO A 17 55.43 -8.42 38.86
CA PRO A 17 53.97 -8.30 38.80
C PRO A 17 53.42 -9.07 37.58
N SER A 18 52.41 -9.90 37.80
CA SER A 18 51.68 -10.57 36.73
C SER A 18 50.96 -9.53 35.86
N ALA A 19 51.21 -9.53 34.56
CA ALA A 19 50.49 -8.69 33.61
C ALA A 19 49.01 -9.11 33.56
N GLU A 20 48.15 -8.38 34.27
CA GLU A 20 46.71 -8.60 34.25
C GLU A 20 46.17 -8.08 32.89
N VAL A 21 45.64 -9.01 32.09
CA VAL A 21 45.06 -8.69 30.77
C VAL A 21 43.75 -7.96 31.00
N ALA A 22 43.62 -6.74 30.44
CA ALA A 22 42.36 -6.00 30.46
C ALA A 22 41.27 -6.79 29.71
N ARG A 23 40.15 -7.03 30.39
CA ARG A 23 39.01 -7.80 29.90
C ARG A 23 37.75 -6.96 29.99
N ALA A 24 36.81 -7.21 29.10
CA ALA A 24 35.45 -6.68 29.18
C ALA A 24 34.44 -7.81 28.99
N ARG A 25 33.37 -7.80 29.78
CA ARG A 25 32.13 -8.54 29.59
C ARG A 25 31.29 -7.80 28.56
N ILE A 26 31.11 -8.44 27.41
CA ILE A 26 30.28 -7.96 26.31
C ILE A 26 29.09 -8.90 26.12
N ALA A 27 27.98 -8.36 25.65
CA ALA A 27 26.82 -9.15 25.23
C ALA A 27 26.87 -9.33 23.71
N ILE A 28 26.92 -10.56 23.23
CA ILE A 28 26.93 -10.86 21.79
C ILE A 28 25.54 -11.33 21.39
N MET A 29 24.91 -10.61 20.46
CA MET A 29 23.66 -11.03 19.84
C MET A 29 23.96 -11.90 18.62
N VAL A 30 23.39 -13.11 18.62
CA VAL A 30 23.40 -14.06 17.51
C VAL A 30 21.96 -14.51 17.27
N ALA A 31 21.40 -14.19 16.10
CA ALA A 31 19.99 -14.39 15.80
C ALA A 31 19.08 -13.80 16.90
N THR A 32 18.39 -14.64 17.67
CA THR A 32 17.50 -14.24 18.78
C THR A 32 18.16 -14.41 20.16
N TYR A 33 19.39 -14.93 20.21
CA TYR A 33 20.10 -15.22 21.44
C TYR A 33 21.04 -14.09 21.83
N GLN A 34 21.08 -13.76 23.13
CA GLN A 34 22.07 -12.88 23.72
C GLN A 34 22.98 -13.68 24.65
N ILE A 35 24.28 -13.70 24.36
CA ILE A 35 25.27 -14.43 25.15
C ILE A 35 26.29 -13.45 25.70
N ASP A 36 26.44 -13.43 27.02
CA ASP A 36 27.44 -12.61 27.68
C ASP A 36 28.78 -13.36 27.73
N VAL A 37 29.81 -12.79 27.10
CA VAL A 37 31.16 -13.36 27.06
C VAL A 37 32.18 -12.36 27.57
N VAL A 38 33.19 -12.85 28.27
CA VAL A 38 34.33 -12.04 28.72
C VAL A 38 35.46 -12.20 27.71
N VAL A 39 35.81 -11.11 27.04
CA VAL A 39 36.85 -11.09 26.00
C VAL A 39 37.97 -10.11 26.36
N PRO A 40 39.20 -10.31 25.88
CA PRO A 40 40.27 -9.35 26.07
C PRO A 40 40.04 -8.10 25.21
N THR A 41 40.24 -6.91 25.78
CA THR A 41 39.99 -5.65 25.07
C THR A 41 41.18 -5.14 24.27
N LYS A 42 42.40 -5.51 24.67
CA LYS A 42 43.66 -5.00 24.10
C LYS A 42 44.25 -5.82 22.96
N PHE A 43 43.74 -7.03 22.74
CA PHE A 43 44.17 -7.87 21.62
C PHE A 43 43.33 -7.57 20.38
N ALA A 44 43.92 -7.76 19.20
CA ALA A 44 43.20 -7.66 17.94
C ALA A 44 42.11 -8.74 17.88
N ILE A 45 40.98 -8.40 17.27
CA ILE A 45 39.82 -9.30 17.15
C ILE A 45 40.20 -10.63 16.49
N GLU A 46 41.08 -10.61 15.48
CA GLU A 46 41.58 -11.82 14.81
C GLU A 46 42.19 -12.87 15.74
N THR A 47 42.72 -12.46 16.90
CA THR A 47 43.39 -13.37 17.83
C THR A 47 42.41 -14.26 18.60
N PHE A 48 41.16 -13.83 18.80
CA PHE A 48 40.19 -14.53 19.66
C PHE A 48 38.83 -14.79 19.00
N ILE A 49 38.51 -14.18 17.85
CA ILE A 49 37.20 -14.28 17.23
C ILE A 49 36.83 -15.71 16.82
N ASP A 50 37.79 -16.51 16.36
CA ASP A 50 37.52 -17.90 15.92
C ASP A 50 37.22 -18.81 17.14
N ASP A 51 37.94 -18.62 18.24
CA ASP A 51 37.65 -19.29 19.52
C ASP A 51 36.31 -18.82 20.11
N LEU A 52 36.01 -17.52 19.99
CA LEU A 52 34.75 -16.93 20.42
C LEU A 52 33.57 -17.52 19.64
N ILE A 53 33.70 -17.73 18.34
CA ILE A 53 32.67 -18.40 17.52
C ILE A 53 32.47 -19.83 18.00
N GLY A 54 33.54 -20.56 18.33
CA GLY A 54 33.43 -21.89 18.93
C GLY A 54 32.67 -21.90 20.26
N VAL A 55 32.92 -20.90 21.12
CA VAL A 55 32.19 -20.72 22.40
C VAL A 55 30.72 -20.37 22.15
N LEU A 56 30.44 -19.49 21.20
CA LEU A 56 29.07 -19.10 20.84
C LEU A 56 28.29 -20.29 20.24
N ALA A 57 28.91 -21.07 19.36
CA ALA A 57 28.32 -22.27 18.78
C ALA A 57 28.05 -23.36 19.83
N GLY A 58 28.93 -23.51 20.82
CA GLY A 58 28.69 -24.42 21.95
C GLY A 58 27.63 -23.93 22.93
N ALA A 59 27.39 -22.62 23.02
CA ALA A 59 26.39 -22.03 23.90
C ALA A 59 24.99 -21.96 23.25
N VAL A 60 24.93 -21.77 21.94
CA VAL A 60 23.70 -21.84 21.13
C VAL A 60 23.59 -23.27 20.57
N ASP A 61 23.05 -24.18 21.38
CA ASP A 61 22.77 -25.58 21.00
C ASP A 61 21.51 -25.68 20.10
N ASP A 62 21.49 -24.88 19.02
CA ASP A 62 20.39 -24.79 18.04
C ASP A 62 20.93 -25.06 16.64
N GLU A 63 20.48 -26.15 16.04
CA GLU A 63 20.92 -26.62 14.71
C GLU A 63 20.51 -25.66 13.57
N ASN A 64 19.58 -24.72 13.82
CA ASN A 64 19.17 -23.73 12.83
C ASN A 64 20.08 -22.47 12.79
N VAL A 65 21.01 -22.31 13.73
CA VAL A 65 21.90 -21.15 13.77
C VAL A 65 23.22 -21.50 13.07
N ASP A 66 23.38 -20.94 11.87
CA ASP A 66 24.60 -21.12 11.08
C ASP A 66 25.70 -20.14 11.53
N PHE A 67 26.78 -20.69 12.08
CA PHE A 67 27.98 -19.94 12.46
C PHE A 67 29.02 -19.88 11.33
N THR A 68 28.71 -20.38 10.12
CA THR A 68 29.55 -20.16 8.95
C THR A 68 29.25 -18.80 8.31
N PRO A 69 30.27 -18.00 7.99
CA PRO A 69 30.04 -16.69 7.39
C PRO A 69 29.52 -16.87 5.96
N PRO A 70 28.42 -16.20 5.57
CA PRO A 70 27.86 -16.36 4.23
C PRO A 70 28.84 -15.95 3.11
N VAL A 71 29.58 -14.84 3.29
CA VAL A 71 30.63 -14.38 2.36
C VAL A 71 31.68 -13.57 3.13
N GLY A 72 32.92 -14.07 3.24
CA GLY A 72 34.02 -13.34 3.90
C GLY A 72 34.44 -13.91 5.25
N GLN A 73 34.79 -13.06 6.21
CA GLN A 73 35.26 -13.48 7.54
C GLN A 73 34.47 -12.81 8.66
N TRP A 74 34.22 -13.53 9.75
CA TRP A 74 33.53 -12.97 10.91
C TRP A 74 34.36 -11.92 11.65
N SER A 75 33.67 -10.89 12.10
CA SER A 75 34.14 -9.88 13.05
C SER A 75 32.98 -9.36 13.91
N LEU A 76 33.25 -8.40 14.77
CA LEU A 76 32.29 -7.82 15.70
C LEU A 76 31.86 -6.42 15.22
N ALA A 77 30.58 -6.08 15.38
CA ALA A 77 30.04 -4.74 15.14
C ALA A 77 29.11 -4.33 16.28
N ARG A 78 28.90 -3.02 16.46
CA ARG A 78 27.72 -2.56 17.22
C ARG A 78 26.47 -2.79 16.35
N PRO A 79 25.29 -3.05 16.95
CA PRO A 79 24.06 -3.26 16.20
C PRO A 79 23.77 -2.07 15.25
N GLY A 80 23.75 -2.35 13.95
CA GLY A 80 23.49 -1.35 12.90
C GLY A 80 24.71 -0.52 12.46
N GLU A 81 25.90 -0.79 13.00
CA GLU A 81 27.16 -0.16 12.58
C GLU A 81 27.97 -1.09 11.67
N ALA A 82 29.01 -0.52 11.04
CA ALA A 82 29.95 -1.29 10.23
C ALA A 82 30.79 -2.25 11.10
N ALA A 83 31.19 -3.38 10.50
CA ALA A 83 32.07 -4.36 11.12
C ALA A 83 33.41 -3.74 11.53
N ILE A 84 33.85 -4.03 12.76
CA ILE A 84 35.17 -3.62 13.23
C ILE A 84 36.22 -4.43 12.47
N PRO A 85 37.27 -3.81 11.91
CA PRO A 85 38.33 -4.55 11.23
C PRO A 85 39.01 -5.56 12.16
N ARG A 86 39.28 -6.79 11.68
CA ARG A 86 39.81 -7.88 12.53
C ARG A 86 41.19 -7.57 13.15
N TRP A 87 41.98 -6.70 12.54
CA TRP A 87 43.29 -6.24 13.03
C TRP A 87 43.22 -5.11 14.07
N ARG A 88 42.04 -4.61 14.41
CA ARG A 88 41.82 -3.60 15.47
C ARG A 88 41.45 -4.28 16.79
N SER A 89 41.71 -3.58 17.89
CA SER A 89 41.29 -4.02 19.22
C SER A 89 39.92 -3.45 19.60
N LEU A 90 39.27 -4.03 20.61
CA LEU A 90 37.99 -3.52 21.12
C LEU A 90 38.16 -2.19 21.87
N GLU A 91 39.31 -1.97 22.50
CA GLU A 91 39.67 -0.71 23.18
C GLU A 91 39.73 0.46 22.17
N ASP A 92 40.24 0.22 20.96
CA ASP A 92 40.32 1.24 19.89
C ASP A 92 38.95 1.76 19.41
N HIS A 93 37.89 1.00 19.68
CA HIS A 93 36.50 1.31 19.31
C HIS A 93 35.63 1.66 20.53
N GLU A 94 36.28 2.00 21.66
CA GLU A 94 35.65 2.43 22.91
C GLU A 94 34.56 1.44 23.40
N ILE A 95 34.82 0.15 23.20
CA ILE A 95 33.94 -0.92 23.68
C ILE A 95 34.24 -1.14 25.17
N THR A 96 33.21 -0.93 25.98
CA THR A 96 33.26 -0.99 27.44
C THR A 96 32.47 -2.18 27.97
N ASP A 97 32.62 -2.45 29.26
CA ASP A 97 31.82 -3.45 29.96
C ASP A 97 30.32 -3.21 29.78
N GLY A 98 29.59 -4.25 29.39
CA GLY A 98 28.16 -4.21 29.10
C GLY A 98 27.79 -3.77 27.69
N ALA A 99 28.77 -3.53 26.80
CA ALA A 99 28.48 -3.24 25.40
C ALA A 99 27.84 -4.44 24.69
N VAL A 100 26.83 -4.15 23.86
CA VAL A 100 26.17 -5.13 23.00
C VAL A 100 26.81 -5.11 21.62
N LEU A 101 27.26 -6.26 21.14
CA LEU A 101 27.85 -6.46 19.82
C LEU A 101 27.09 -7.54 19.05
N THR A 102 27.21 -7.53 17.73
CA THR A 102 26.67 -8.54 16.82
C THR A 102 27.80 -9.14 16.00
N LEU A 103 27.68 -10.42 15.63
CA LEU A 103 28.52 -11.01 14.60
C LEU A 103 28.20 -10.34 13.25
N SER A 104 29.22 -9.79 12.63
CA SER A 104 29.14 -9.09 11.35
C SER A 104 30.24 -9.60 10.44
N VAL A 105 29.97 -9.66 9.14
CA VAL A 105 30.96 -10.17 8.20
C VAL A 105 31.77 -9.01 7.65
N VAL A 106 33.10 -9.13 7.73
CA VAL A 106 34.04 -8.23 7.04
C VAL A 106 34.33 -8.84 5.67
N GLU A 107 33.78 -8.22 4.63
CA GLU A 107 34.15 -8.51 3.25
C GLU A 107 35.44 -7.75 2.90
N SER A 108 36.26 -8.33 2.02
CA SER A 108 37.39 -7.60 1.45
C SER A 108 36.86 -6.41 0.66
N ALA A 109 37.37 -5.21 0.94
CA ALA A 109 37.07 -4.01 0.15
C ALA A 109 37.71 -4.04 -1.25
N GLU A 110 38.47 -5.09 -1.57
CA GLU A 110 39.03 -5.31 -2.92
C GLU A 110 37.91 -5.72 -3.89
N ILE A 111 37.20 -4.70 -4.37
CA ILE A 111 36.32 -4.85 -5.52
C ILE A 111 37.23 -4.89 -6.75
N PHE A 112 37.43 -6.07 -7.32
CA PHE A 112 38.03 -6.22 -8.63
C PHE A 112 37.09 -5.63 -9.67
N THR A 113 37.25 -4.35 -9.99
CA THR A 113 36.67 -3.76 -11.20
C THR A 113 37.50 -4.21 -12.39
N PRO A 114 36.97 -5.06 -13.29
CA PRO A 114 37.70 -5.44 -14.50
C PRO A 114 38.02 -4.17 -15.29
N VAL A 115 39.29 -4.00 -15.66
CA VAL A 115 39.70 -2.91 -16.55
C VAL A 115 39.25 -3.29 -17.95
N VAL A 116 38.16 -2.67 -18.41
CA VAL A 116 37.69 -2.84 -19.78
C VAL A 116 38.45 -1.87 -20.68
N GLU A 117 39.31 -2.39 -21.54
CA GLU A 117 40.16 -1.58 -22.44
C GLU A 117 39.38 -1.03 -23.65
N ASP A 118 38.32 -1.72 -24.09
CA ASP A 118 37.47 -1.27 -25.20
C ASP A 118 36.34 -0.37 -24.68
N ILE A 119 36.28 0.85 -25.23
CA ILE A 119 35.25 1.84 -24.93
C ILE A 119 33.85 1.30 -25.29
N THR A 120 33.77 0.45 -26.32
CA THR A 120 32.51 -0.14 -26.79
C THR A 120 31.95 -1.13 -25.77
N ASP A 121 32.82 -2.01 -25.24
CA ASP A 121 32.44 -2.96 -24.19
C ASP A 121 32.12 -2.23 -22.89
N ALA A 122 32.88 -1.19 -22.55
CA ALA A 122 32.58 -0.36 -21.39
C ALA A 122 31.20 0.32 -21.53
N LEU A 123 30.87 0.82 -22.72
CA LEU A 123 29.57 1.44 -23.00
C LEU A 123 28.44 0.40 -22.96
N ALA A 124 28.65 -0.81 -23.48
CA ALA A 124 27.68 -1.90 -23.41
C ALA A 124 27.41 -2.30 -21.96
N LEU A 125 28.46 -2.46 -21.15
CA LEU A 125 28.34 -2.82 -19.73
C LEU A 125 27.67 -1.73 -18.90
N ILE A 126 27.95 -0.46 -19.21
CA ILE A 126 27.22 0.68 -18.62
C ILE A 126 25.75 0.63 -19.03
N ASN A 127 25.46 0.35 -20.30
CA ASN A 127 24.09 0.31 -20.80
C ASN A 127 23.27 -0.83 -20.16
N GLU A 128 23.83 -2.04 -20.06
CA GLU A 128 23.20 -3.19 -19.37
C GLU A 128 22.95 -2.91 -17.88
N ARG A 129 23.83 -2.12 -17.24
CA ARG A 129 23.69 -1.75 -15.83
C ARG A 129 22.70 -0.62 -15.60
N GLU A 130 22.69 0.37 -16.48
CA GLU A 130 21.90 1.61 -16.31
C GLU A 130 20.49 1.49 -16.89
N PHE A 131 20.30 0.65 -17.91
CA PHE A 131 19.02 0.48 -18.60
C PHE A 131 18.52 -0.96 -18.49
N ALA A 132 17.27 -1.11 -18.07
CA ALA A 132 16.62 -2.42 -18.06
C ALA A 132 16.40 -2.93 -19.49
N GLU A 133 16.78 -4.18 -19.74
CA GLU A 133 16.56 -4.82 -21.03
C GLU A 133 15.08 -5.21 -21.25
N PHE A 134 14.72 -5.41 -22.51
CA PHE A 134 13.41 -5.90 -22.90
C PHE A 134 13.28 -7.40 -22.59
N ASP A 135 12.95 -7.69 -21.34
CA ASP A 135 12.82 -9.06 -20.83
C ASP A 135 11.40 -9.64 -21.01
N ALA A 136 11.27 -10.95 -20.78
CA ALA A 136 10.01 -11.69 -20.77
C ALA A 136 8.96 -11.06 -19.82
N GLU A 137 9.40 -10.48 -18.70
CA GLU A 137 8.50 -9.75 -17.79
C GLU A 137 7.85 -8.52 -18.46
N THR A 138 8.63 -7.77 -19.25
CA THR A 138 8.15 -6.61 -20.01
C THR A 138 7.16 -7.04 -21.08
N VAL A 139 7.42 -8.15 -21.78
CA VAL A 139 6.49 -8.74 -22.75
C VAL A 139 5.17 -9.15 -22.08
N GLN A 140 5.24 -9.80 -20.91
CA GLN A 140 4.04 -10.22 -20.19
C GLN A 140 3.19 -9.03 -19.72
N THR A 141 3.82 -7.99 -19.17
CA THR A 141 3.11 -6.79 -18.70
C THR A 141 2.49 -6.02 -19.87
N ALA A 142 3.22 -5.87 -20.98
CA ALA A 142 2.69 -5.28 -22.21
C ALA A 142 1.49 -6.09 -22.74
N GLY A 143 1.62 -7.42 -22.84
CA GLY A 143 0.53 -8.29 -23.30
C GLY A 143 -0.73 -8.20 -22.44
N VAL A 144 -0.58 -8.19 -21.11
CA VAL A 144 -1.70 -7.99 -20.17
C VAL A 144 -2.34 -6.60 -20.34
N SER A 145 -1.53 -5.56 -20.53
CA SER A 145 -2.06 -4.20 -20.72
C SER A 145 -2.88 -4.08 -22.01
N VAL A 146 -2.41 -4.66 -23.11
CA VAL A 146 -3.12 -4.70 -24.39
C VAL A 146 -4.41 -5.49 -24.26
N LEU A 147 -4.38 -6.65 -23.57
CA LEU A 147 -5.57 -7.44 -23.29
C LEU A 147 -6.61 -6.65 -22.49
N GLY A 148 -6.17 -5.93 -21.45
CA GLY A 148 -7.03 -5.05 -20.66
C GLY A 148 -7.70 -3.97 -21.50
N VAL A 149 -6.92 -3.24 -22.31
CA VAL A 149 -7.44 -2.20 -23.20
C VAL A 149 -8.40 -2.77 -24.25
N ALA A 150 -8.05 -3.90 -24.86
CA ALA A 150 -8.89 -4.59 -25.84
C ALA A 150 -10.22 -5.03 -25.20
N SER A 151 -10.20 -5.57 -23.99
CA SER A 151 -11.41 -5.99 -23.29
C SER A 151 -12.36 -4.83 -22.99
N LEU A 152 -11.81 -3.67 -22.61
CA LEU A 152 -12.56 -2.45 -22.35
C LEU A 152 -13.16 -1.89 -23.64
N ALA A 153 -12.40 -1.90 -24.73
CA ALA A 153 -12.87 -1.50 -26.05
C ALA A 153 -14.00 -2.40 -26.55
N VAL A 154 -13.86 -3.73 -26.44
CA VAL A 154 -14.91 -4.69 -26.80
C VAL A 154 -16.17 -4.48 -25.96
N ALA A 155 -16.03 -4.34 -24.64
CA ALA A 155 -17.14 -4.03 -23.74
C ALA A 155 -17.89 -2.76 -24.17
N ALA A 156 -17.16 -1.68 -24.47
CA ALA A 156 -17.74 -0.42 -24.92
C ALA A 156 -18.41 -0.52 -26.30
N MET A 157 -17.76 -1.15 -27.27
CA MET A 157 -18.31 -1.38 -28.62
C MET A 157 -19.60 -2.20 -28.56
N MET A 158 -19.66 -3.20 -27.68
CA MET A 158 -20.84 -4.07 -27.55
C MET A 158 -21.97 -3.38 -26.79
N CYS A 159 -21.67 -2.60 -25.76
CA CYS A 159 -22.68 -1.72 -25.14
C CYS A 159 -23.24 -0.73 -26.16
N TRP A 160 -22.37 -0.11 -26.98
CA TRP A 160 -22.79 0.81 -28.03
C TRP A 160 -23.65 0.11 -29.10
N SER A 161 -23.23 -1.06 -29.57
CA SER A 161 -24.00 -1.86 -30.53
C SER A 161 -25.38 -2.23 -29.98
N TRP A 162 -25.44 -2.58 -28.68
CA TRP A 162 -26.69 -2.87 -28.00
C TRP A 162 -27.62 -1.65 -27.95
N THR A 163 -27.11 -0.42 -27.75
CA THR A 163 -27.98 0.77 -27.78
C THR A 163 -28.68 1.00 -29.12
N ARG A 164 -28.12 0.46 -30.22
CA ARG A 164 -28.72 0.57 -31.56
C ARG A 164 -29.64 -0.60 -31.91
N THR A 165 -29.31 -1.80 -31.45
CA THR A 165 -30.01 -3.04 -31.87
C THR A 165 -30.95 -3.59 -30.81
N GLY A 166 -30.67 -3.38 -29.52
CA GLY A 166 -31.38 -4.00 -28.40
C GLY A 166 -31.26 -5.52 -28.34
N SER A 167 -30.34 -6.12 -29.10
CA SER A 167 -30.26 -7.58 -29.25
C SER A 167 -29.39 -8.21 -28.17
N TRP A 168 -30.02 -8.96 -27.25
CA TRP A 168 -29.30 -9.72 -26.22
C TRP A 168 -28.49 -10.89 -26.82
N LEU A 169 -28.96 -11.48 -27.93
CA LEU A 169 -28.31 -12.61 -28.62
C LEU A 169 -26.97 -12.23 -29.23
N TRP A 170 -26.90 -11.08 -29.91
CA TRP A 170 -25.70 -10.67 -30.66
C TRP A 170 -24.75 -9.77 -29.87
N CYS A 171 -25.24 -9.08 -28.84
CA CYS A 171 -24.41 -8.19 -28.03
C CYS A 171 -24.10 -8.76 -26.64
N GLY A 172 -25.12 -9.28 -25.93
CA GLY A 172 -24.97 -9.69 -24.53
C GLY A 172 -24.41 -11.08 -24.33
N LEU A 173 -24.96 -12.08 -25.02
CA LEU A 173 -24.51 -13.46 -24.90
C LEU A 173 -23.02 -13.65 -25.26
N PRO A 174 -22.50 -13.17 -26.41
CA PRO A 174 -21.09 -13.38 -26.76
C PRO A 174 -20.13 -12.63 -25.83
N THR A 175 -20.48 -11.43 -25.37
CA THR A 175 -19.63 -10.68 -24.43
C THR A 175 -19.59 -11.30 -23.05
N LEU A 176 -20.74 -11.78 -22.56
CA LEU A 176 -20.82 -12.47 -21.28
C LEU A 176 -20.03 -13.79 -21.32
N LEU A 177 -20.17 -14.57 -22.40
CA LEU A 177 -19.40 -15.81 -22.57
C LEU A 177 -17.90 -15.54 -22.66
N LEU A 178 -17.48 -14.54 -23.43
CA LEU A 178 -16.06 -14.16 -23.51
C LEU A 178 -15.52 -13.74 -22.14
N GLY A 179 -16.25 -12.91 -21.40
CA GLY A 179 -15.89 -12.52 -20.04
C GLY A 179 -15.80 -13.71 -19.09
N LEU A 180 -16.74 -14.65 -19.16
CA LEU A 180 -16.76 -15.86 -18.33
C LEU A 180 -15.60 -16.80 -18.67
N VAL A 181 -15.25 -16.96 -19.94
CA VAL A 181 -14.06 -17.72 -20.37
C VAL A 181 -12.79 -17.10 -19.81
N CYS A 182 -12.60 -15.78 -19.94
CA CYS A 182 -11.45 -15.08 -19.36
C CYS A 182 -11.40 -15.20 -17.83
N TRP A 183 -12.55 -15.08 -17.16
CA TRP A 183 -12.66 -15.18 -15.71
C TRP A 183 -12.33 -16.58 -15.19
N ILE A 184 -12.85 -17.63 -15.83
CA ILE A 184 -12.55 -19.03 -15.47
C ILE A 184 -11.08 -19.35 -15.77
N ALA A 185 -10.56 -18.92 -16.93
CA ALA A 185 -9.18 -19.17 -17.33
C ALA A 185 -8.14 -18.50 -16.41
N ALA A 186 -8.51 -17.38 -15.77
CA ALA A 186 -7.62 -16.68 -14.85
C ALA A 186 -7.20 -17.54 -13.64
N VAL A 187 -8.08 -18.40 -13.13
CA VAL A 187 -7.83 -19.24 -11.94
C VAL A 187 -6.68 -20.25 -12.16
N PRO A 188 -6.73 -21.15 -13.17
CA PRO A 188 -5.65 -22.10 -13.41
C PRO A 188 -4.36 -21.43 -13.87
N VAL A 189 -4.44 -20.33 -14.63
CA VAL A 189 -3.24 -19.59 -15.09
C VAL A 189 -2.49 -19.00 -13.91
N GLN A 190 -3.20 -18.49 -12.90
CA GLN A 190 -2.55 -17.89 -11.74
C GLN A 190 -1.93 -18.91 -10.78
N ARG A 191 -2.40 -20.16 -10.82
CA ARG A 191 -1.81 -21.26 -10.04
C ARG A 191 -0.48 -21.76 -10.63
N ARG A 192 -0.11 -21.34 -11.83
CA ARG A 192 1.20 -21.66 -12.43
C ARG A 192 2.24 -20.69 -11.87
N GLU A 193 3.36 -21.24 -11.38
CA GLU A 193 4.41 -20.50 -10.66
C GLU A 193 4.95 -19.28 -11.41
N ASN A 194 4.96 -19.32 -12.75
CA ASN A 194 5.54 -18.28 -13.60
C ASN A 194 4.53 -17.39 -14.36
N SER A 195 3.24 -17.38 -13.96
CA SER A 195 2.19 -16.69 -14.75
C SER A 195 1.16 -15.94 -13.91
N ALA A 196 1.49 -15.59 -12.66
CA ALA A 196 0.54 -14.94 -11.77
C ALA A 196 0.04 -13.57 -12.29
N ARG A 197 0.91 -12.81 -12.98
CA ARG A 197 0.56 -11.53 -13.63
C ARG A 197 -0.40 -11.71 -14.80
N LEU A 198 -0.19 -12.73 -15.63
CA LEU A 198 -1.10 -13.10 -16.73
C LEU A 198 -2.48 -13.49 -16.19
N GLY A 199 -2.53 -14.28 -15.11
CA GLY A 199 -3.78 -14.65 -14.45
C GLY A 199 -4.54 -13.42 -13.91
N LEU A 200 -3.82 -12.49 -13.27
CA LEU A 200 -4.40 -11.20 -12.85
C LEU A 200 -4.89 -10.37 -14.04
N GLY A 201 -4.13 -10.33 -15.13
CA GLY A 201 -4.51 -9.66 -16.37
C GLY A 201 -5.81 -10.19 -16.97
N LEU A 202 -5.94 -11.51 -17.06
CA LEU A 202 -7.15 -12.18 -17.48
C LEU A 202 -8.32 -11.86 -16.55
N ALA A 203 -8.12 -11.92 -15.23
CA ALA A 203 -9.16 -11.57 -14.27
C ALA A 203 -9.65 -10.13 -14.42
N LEU A 204 -8.74 -9.17 -14.58
CA LEU A 204 -9.10 -7.75 -14.76
C LEU A 204 -9.78 -7.50 -16.11
N SER A 205 -9.34 -8.15 -17.19
CA SER A 205 -9.96 -8.05 -18.50
C SER A 205 -11.37 -8.65 -18.55
N ALA A 206 -11.65 -9.63 -17.69
CA ALA A 206 -12.98 -10.23 -17.59
C ALA A 206 -14.01 -9.27 -16.98
N LEU A 207 -13.62 -8.38 -16.06
CA LEU A 207 -14.55 -7.47 -15.35
C LEU A 207 -15.36 -6.55 -16.28
N PRO A 208 -14.76 -5.77 -17.22
CA PRO A 208 -15.53 -4.95 -18.14
C PRO A 208 -16.38 -5.79 -19.12
N LEU A 209 -15.92 -6.97 -19.53
CA LEU A 209 -16.68 -7.88 -20.39
C LEU A 209 -17.91 -8.46 -19.68
N LEU A 210 -17.75 -8.89 -18.43
CA LEU A 210 -18.83 -9.39 -17.58
C LEU A 210 -19.84 -8.28 -17.27
N PHE A 211 -19.38 -7.05 -17.00
CA PHE A 211 -20.24 -5.88 -16.85
C PHE A 211 -21.08 -5.66 -18.12
N ALA A 212 -20.44 -5.56 -19.29
CA ALA A 212 -21.12 -5.30 -20.56
C ALA A 212 -22.10 -6.42 -20.92
N GLY A 213 -21.68 -7.68 -20.76
CA GLY A 213 -22.51 -8.84 -21.05
C GLY A 213 -23.75 -8.91 -20.16
N ALA A 214 -23.58 -8.74 -18.86
CA ALA A 214 -24.71 -8.74 -17.92
C ALA A 214 -25.64 -7.54 -18.12
N ALA A 215 -25.09 -6.35 -18.40
CA ALA A 215 -25.88 -5.16 -18.66
C ALA A 215 -26.72 -5.26 -19.95
N THR A 216 -26.18 -5.90 -20.99
CA THR A 216 -26.85 -6.04 -22.29
C THR A 216 -27.72 -7.30 -22.38
N LEU A 217 -27.63 -8.21 -21.41
CA LEU A 217 -28.53 -9.36 -21.27
C LEU A 217 -29.93 -8.93 -20.80
N VAL A 218 -30.01 -7.86 -20.00
CA VAL A 218 -31.28 -7.29 -19.56
C VAL A 218 -31.99 -6.65 -20.76
N PRO A 219 -33.26 -7.02 -21.05
CA PRO A 219 -34.02 -6.45 -22.16
C PRO A 219 -34.12 -4.92 -22.08
N PRO A 220 -34.18 -4.21 -23.21
CA PRO A 220 -34.28 -2.76 -23.22
C PRO A 220 -35.59 -2.29 -22.60
N ALA A 221 -35.54 -1.13 -21.94
CA ALA A 221 -36.73 -0.49 -21.38
C ALA A 221 -37.77 -0.25 -22.49
N TYR A 222 -39.01 -0.67 -22.25
CA TYR A 222 -40.12 -0.56 -23.21
C TYR A 222 -39.92 -1.32 -24.54
N GLY A 223 -38.99 -2.26 -24.61
CA GLY A 223 -38.74 -3.08 -25.81
C GLY A 223 -38.19 -2.30 -27.00
N ARG A 224 -37.68 -1.08 -26.80
CA ARG A 224 -37.11 -0.24 -27.85
C ARG A 224 -35.61 -0.05 -27.66
N PRO A 225 -34.79 -0.14 -28.71
CA PRO A 225 -33.37 0.18 -28.62
C PRO A 225 -33.17 1.59 -28.08
N GLY A 226 -32.24 1.74 -27.13
CA GLY A 226 -32.00 2.99 -26.44
C GLY A 226 -30.80 2.92 -25.51
N PRO A 227 -30.53 3.99 -24.74
CA PRO A 227 -29.47 3.99 -23.75
C PRO A 227 -29.70 2.90 -22.68
N LEU A 228 -28.62 2.48 -22.03
CA LEU A 228 -28.70 1.50 -20.93
C LEU A 228 -29.59 2.05 -19.81
N ALA A 229 -30.65 1.31 -19.51
CA ALA A 229 -31.55 1.63 -18.40
C ALA A 229 -30.85 1.41 -17.05
N PRO A 230 -31.37 1.99 -15.95
CA PRO A 230 -30.84 1.76 -14.60
C PRO A 230 -30.75 0.27 -14.24
N ALA A 231 -31.75 -0.54 -14.62
CA ALA A 231 -31.76 -1.99 -14.38
C ALA A 231 -30.59 -2.71 -15.08
N ASN A 232 -30.28 -2.32 -16.32
CA ASN A 232 -29.16 -2.86 -17.09
C ASN A 232 -27.82 -2.52 -16.42
N LEU A 233 -27.64 -1.26 -16.03
CA LEU A 233 -26.45 -0.82 -15.31
C LEU A 233 -26.30 -1.55 -13.97
N ALA A 234 -27.37 -1.69 -13.20
CA ALA A 234 -27.36 -2.41 -11.93
C ALA A 234 -26.95 -3.88 -12.12
N ALA A 235 -27.53 -4.59 -13.10
CA ALA A 235 -27.18 -5.97 -13.40
C ALA A 235 -25.68 -6.11 -13.77
N GLY A 236 -25.18 -5.24 -14.64
CA GLY A 236 -23.76 -5.22 -15.00
C GLY A 236 -22.84 -4.98 -13.80
N LEU A 237 -23.15 -3.98 -12.97
CA LEU A 237 -22.35 -3.62 -11.80
C LEU A 237 -22.33 -4.73 -10.75
N VAL A 238 -23.48 -5.36 -10.49
CA VAL A 238 -23.59 -6.48 -9.55
C VAL A 238 -22.73 -7.66 -10.02
N VAL A 239 -22.85 -8.05 -11.29
CA VAL A 239 -22.06 -9.19 -11.82
C VAL A 239 -20.57 -8.89 -11.78
N ALA A 240 -20.14 -7.69 -12.18
CA ALA A 240 -18.72 -7.30 -12.11
C ALA A 240 -18.19 -7.23 -10.66
N ALA A 241 -18.99 -6.71 -9.72
CA ALA A 241 -18.61 -6.65 -8.31
C ALA A 241 -18.50 -8.05 -7.69
N VAL A 242 -19.47 -8.94 -7.95
CA VAL A 242 -19.44 -10.33 -7.50
C VAL A 242 -18.26 -11.08 -8.13
N ALA A 243 -17.99 -10.89 -9.43
CA ALA A 243 -16.83 -11.49 -10.10
C ALA A 243 -15.49 -11.02 -9.49
N ALA A 244 -15.37 -9.73 -9.14
CA ALA A 244 -14.18 -9.21 -8.46
C ALA A 244 -14.05 -9.78 -7.03
N LEU A 245 -15.14 -9.83 -6.25
CA LEU A 245 -15.15 -10.37 -4.87
C LEU A 245 -14.86 -11.87 -4.81
N THR A 246 -15.40 -12.63 -5.75
CA THR A 246 -15.09 -14.06 -5.89
C THR A 246 -13.64 -14.26 -6.30
N MET A 247 -13.11 -13.44 -7.24
CA MET A 247 -11.70 -13.52 -7.62
C MET A 247 -10.76 -13.21 -6.45
N LEU A 248 -11.10 -12.25 -5.58
CA LEU A 248 -10.33 -11.96 -4.36
C LEU A 248 -10.12 -13.19 -3.46
N ARG A 249 -11.03 -14.16 -3.48
CA ARG A 249 -10.91 -15.41 -2.70
C ARG A 249 -10.08 -16.48 -3.41
N LEU A 250 -9.95 -16.38 -4.72
CA LEU A 250 -9.30 -17.38 -5.57
C LEU A 250 -7.84 -17.02 -5.91
N VAL A 251 -7.49 -15.74 -5.75
CA VAL A 251 -6.26 -15.13 -6.25
C VAL A 251 -5.41 -14.58 -5.12
N ARG A 252 -4.09 -14.77 -5.21
CA ARG A 252 -3.12 -14.30 -4.20
C ARG A 252 -2.55 -12.90 -4.47
N ILE A 253 -2.72 -12.36 -5.68
CA ILE A 253 -2.08 -11.12 -6.15
C ILE A 253 -3.13 -10.13 -6.64
N GLY A 254 -2.92 -8.82 -6.43
CA GLY A 254 -3.78 -7.78 -7.00
C GLY A 254 -5.01 -7.43 -6.17
N THR A 255 -4.98 -7.73 -4.87
CA THR A 255 -6.02 -7.36 -3.90
C THR A 255 -6.43 -5.90 -4.02
N THR A 256 -5.47 -4.98 -4.15
CA THR A 256 -5.71 -3.54 -4.34
C THR A 256 -6.67 -3.24 -5.50
N VAL A 257 -6.42 -3.78 -6.70
CA VAL A 257 -7.22 -3.44 -7.90
C VAL A 257 -8.58 -4.12 -7.84
N LEU A 258 -8.63 -5.38 -7.41
CA LEU A 258 -9.89 -6.11 -7.28
C LEU A 258 -10.81 -5.50 -6.22
N VAL A 259 -10.26 -5.07 -5.07
CA VAL A 259 -11.02 -4.33 -4.05
C VAL A 259 -11.49 -2.97 -4.60
N ALA A 260 -10.67 -2.27 -5.38
CA ALA A 260 -11.09 -1.00 -6.01
C ALA A 260 -12.28 -1.20 -6.95
N VAL A 261 -12.25 -2.20 -7.82
CA VAL A 261 -13.36 -2.50 -8.73
C VAL A 261 -14.59 -3.00 -7.98
N ALA A 262 -14.40 -3.90 -7.01
CA ALA A 262 -15.51 -4.41 -6.19
C ALA A 262 -16.21 -3.29 -5.42
N THR A 263 -15.45 -2.41 -4.77
CA THR A 263 -16.00 -1.31 -3.97
C THR A 263 -16.74 -0.29 -4.84
N LEU A 264 -16.15 0.10 -5.98
CA LEU A 264 -16.81 0.96 -6.95
C LEU A 264 -18.08 0.31 -7.51
N GLY A 265 -18.01 -0.97 -7.88
CA GLY A 265 -19.15 -1.73 -8.37
C GLY A 265 -20.29 -1.83 -7.36
N VAL A 266 -20.00 -2.12 -6.09
CA VAL A 266 -20.99 -2.18 -5.01
C VAL A 266 -21.63 -0.81 -4.78
N ILE A 267 -20.85 0.27 -4.68
CA ILE A 267 -21.37 1.62 -4.46
C ILE A 267 -22.33 2.01 -5.59
N LEU A 268 -21.92 1.81 -6.84
CA LEU A 268 -22.74 2.17 -8.00
C LEU A 268 -23.96 1.24 -8.13
N ALA A 269 -23.83 -0.06 -7.87
CA ALA A 269 -24.95 -1.00 -7.93
C ALA A 269 -26.03 -0.61 -6.93
N VAL A 270 -25.65 -0.33 -5.68
CA VAL A 270 -26.57 0.11 -4.63
C VAL A 270 -27.20 1.47 -4.98
N ALA A 271 -26.43 2.41 -5.56
CA ALA A 271 -26.95 3.73 -5.90
C ALA A 271 -27.92 3.72 -7.09
N VAL A 272 -27.67 2.88 -8.10
CA VAL A 272 -28.50 2.82 -9.32
C VAL A 272 -29.73 1.93 -9.13
N SER A 273 -29.69 0.94 -8.22
CA SER A 273 -30.81 0.01 -8.00
C SER A 273 -32.15 0.70 -7.68
N PRO A 274 -32.24 1.72 -6.80
CA PRO A 274 -33.48 2.45 -6.56
C PRO A 274 -34.03 3.13 -7.82
N ALA A 275 -33.16 3.62 -8.71
CA ALA A 275 -33.56 4.27 -9.95
C ALA A 275 -34.16 3.29 -10.99
N ALA A 276 -34.10 1.97 -10.74
CA ALA A 276 -34.81 0.98 -11.54
C ALA A 276 -36.30 0.88 -11.17
N TYR A 277 -36.68 1.27 -9.95
CA TYR A 277 -38.04 1.15 -9.42
C TYR A 277 -38.71 2.49 -9.14
N LEU A 278 -37.91 3.54 -8.91
CA LEU A 278 -38.35 4.88 -8.56
C LEU A 278 -37.95 5.86 -9.67
N ASP A 279 -38.81 6.85 -9.93
CA ASP A 279 -38.52 7.96 -10.86
C ASP A 279 -37.54 8.95 -10.22
N VAL A 280 -36.28 8.53 -10.10
CA VAL A 280 -35.19 9.34 -9.55
C VAL A 280 -34.34 9.87 -10.69
N SER A 281 -34.10 11.18 -10.69
CA SER A 281 -33.24 11.80 -11.70
C SER A 281 -31.77 11.40 -11.53
N VAL A 282 -31.01 11.34 -12.64
CA VAL A 282 -29.56 11.06 -12.65
C VAL A 282 -28.80 12.00 -11.71
N ARG A 283 -29.24 13.26 -11.61
CA ARG A 283 -28.70 14.28 -10.71
C ARG A 283 -28.79 13.87 -9.24
N GLN A 284 -29.94 13.33 -8.81
CA GLN A 284 -30.17 12.90 -7.43
C GLN A 284 -29.35 11.65 -7.10
N VAL A 285 -29.28 10.68 -8.02
CA VAL A 285 -28.45 9.47 -7.86
C VAL A 285 -26.97 9.84 -7.74
N ALA A 286 -26.48 10.74 -8.60
CA ALA A 286 -25.09 11.17 -8.59
C ALA A 286 -24.72 11.88 -7.27
N ALA A 287 -25.59 12.75 -6.76
CA ALA A 287 -25.41 13.36 -5.43
C ALA A 287 -25.38 12.32 -4.30
N GLY A 288 -26.18 11.24 -4.42
CA GLY A 288 -26.15 10.10 -3.50
C GLY A 288 -24.86 9.32 -3.52
N VAL A 289 -24.33 9.05 -4.71
CA VAL A 289 -23.02 8.42 -4.87
C VAL A 289 -21.94 9.27 -4.18
N VAL A 290 -21.93 10.59 -4.42
CA VAL A 290 -20.96 11.51 -3.79
C VAL A 290 -21.04 11.46 -2.27
N PHE A 291 -22.25 11.53 -1.70
CA PHE A 291 -22.44 11.49 -0.25
C PHE A 291 -22.00 10.14 0.35
N VAL A 292 -22.53 9.03 -0.17
CA VAL A 292 -22.26 7.69 0.36
C VAL A 292 -20.78 7.34 0.21
N ALA A 293 -20.18 7.62 -0.95
CA ALA A 293 -18.77 7.33 -1.18
C ALA A 293 -17.86 8.22 -0.32
N LEU A 294 -18.23 9.47 -0.02
CA LEU A 294 -17.48 10.31 0.93
C LEU A 294 -17.55 9.75 2.36
N VAL A 295 -18.73 9.33 2.81
CA VAL A 295 -18.90 8.69 4.13
C VAL A 295 -18.07 7.41 4.21
N LEU A 296 -18.17 6.54 3.21
CA LEU A 296 -17.36 5.32 3.16
C LEU A 296 -15.86 5.65 3.12
N LEU A 297 -15.45 6.71 2.43
CA LEU A 297 -14.05 7.14 2.40
C LEU A 297 -13.57 7.56 3.81
N THR A 298 -14.44 8.12 4.66
CA THR A 298 -14.13 8.36 6.10
C THR A 298 -14.07 7.09 6.93
N ALA A 299 -14.86 6.08 6.58
CA ALA A 299 -14.84 4.77 7.24
C ALA A 299 -13.77 3.80 6.69
N ALA A 300 -13.06 4.17 5.62
CA ALA A 300 -12.16 3.28 4.88
C ALA A 300 -11.14 2.53 5.74
N PRO A 301 -10.42 3.16 6.70
CA PRO A 301 -9.49 2.45 7.57
C PRO A 301 -10.17 1.38 8.43
N ARG A 302 -11.36 1.67 8.96
CA ARG A 302 -12.13 0.70 9.77
C ARG A 302 -12.60 -0.47 8.92
N LEU A 303 -13.07 -0.19 7.70
CA LEU A 303 -13.47 -1.23 6.75
C LEU A 303 -12.30 -2.13 6.36
N ALA A 304 -11.10 -1.57 6.20
CA ALA A 304 -9.90 -2.35 5.89
C ALA A 304 -9.47 -3.25 7.06
N VAL A 305 -9.53 -2.76 8.30
CA VAL A 305 -9.24 -3.55 9.52
C VAL A 305 -10.23 -4.71 9.66
N VAL A 306 -11.53 -4.45 9.47
CA VAL A 306 -12.58 -5.48 9.51
C VAL A 306 -12.39 -6.51 8.38
N ALA A 307 -12.07 -6.05 7.16
CA ALA A 307 -11.81 -6.93 6.03
C ALA A 307 -10.59 -7.82 6.23
N ALA A 308 -9.54 -7.31 6.90
CA ALA A 308 -8.34 -8.06 7.25
C ALA A 308 -8.49 -8.92 8.51
N ARG A 309 -9.66 -8.89 9.17
CA ARG A 309 -9.95 -9.64 10.41
C ARG A 309 -8.91 -9.44 11.52
N ILE A 310 -8.34 -8.23 11.60
CA ILE A 310 -7.45 -7.88 12.70
C ILE A 310 -8.32 -7.72 13.95
N ARG A 311 -8.16 -8.62 14.92
CA ARG A 311 -8.85 -8.53 16.20
C ARG A 311 -8.22 -7.41 17.03
N PRO A 312 -9.02 -6.50 17.62
CA PRO A 312 -8.53 -5.59 18.64
C PRO A 312 -7.92 -6.41 19.79
N PRO A 313 -6.85 -5.93 20.44
CA PRO A 313 -6.37 -6.56 21.66
C PRO A 313 -7.47 -6.47 22.73
N ASP A 314 -7.73 -7.59 23.41
CA ASP A 314 -8.68 -7.63 24.51
C ASP A 314 -8.04 -6.93 25.72
N LEU A 315 -8.51 -5.71 26.01
CA LEU A 315 -8.09 -4.96 27.18
C LEU A 315 -8.86 -5.48 28.40
N PRO A 316 -8.18 -5.84 29.50
CA PRO A 316 -8.85 -6.24 30.73
C PRO A 316 -9.70 -5.07 31.26
N ASP A 317 -10.84 -5.41 31.87
CA ASP A 317 -11.75 -4.43 32.45
C ASP A 317 -11.03 -3.58 33.54
N PRO A 318 -11.33 -2.27 33.65
CA PRO A 318 -10.71 -1.42 34.66
C PRO A 318 -10.89 -1.98 36.08
N GLY A 319 -9.78 -2.37 36.73
CA GLY A 319 -9.77 -2.93 38.08
C GLY A 319 -9.58 -4.46 38.15
N ALA A 320 -9.49 -5.15 37.02
CA ALA A 320 -9.06 -6.54 36.98
C ALA A 320 -7.56 -6.66 37.30
N GLU A 321 -7.18 -7.64 38.12
CA GLU A 321 -5.77 -7.96 38.38
C GLU A 321 -5.14 -8.52 37.10
N VAL A 322 -4.22 -7.75 36.51
CA VAL A 322 -3.49 -8.16 35.31
C VAL A 322 -2.20 -8.84 35.76
N ALA A 323 -2.06 -10.13 35.49
CA ALA A 323 -0.79 -10.82 35.69
C ALA A 323 0.24 -10.24 34.70
N PRO A 324 1.52 -10.04 35.09
CA PRO A 324 2.56 -9.51 34.20
C PRO A 324 2.71 -10.29 32.89
N ALA A 325 2.44 -11.59 32.92
CA ALA A 325 2.46 -12.48 31.75
C ALA A 325 1.39 -12.12 30.69
N THR A 326 0.23 -11.59 31.10
CA THR A 326 -0.83 -11.17 30.17
C THR A 326 -0.48 -9.86 29.45
N LEU A 327 0.44 -9.06 30.01
CA LEU A 327 1.00 -7.89 29.34
C LEU A 327 2.10 -8.27 28.35
N THR A 328 2.86 -9.34 28.61
CA THR A 328 3.86 -9.85 27.66
C THR A 328 3.20 -10.51 26.45
N ASP A 329 2.07 -11.20 26.59
CA ASP A 329 1.29 -11.74 25.45
C ASP A 329 0.88 -10.66 24.43
N ILE A 330 0.64 -9.42 24.88
CA ILE A 330 0.32 -8.28 23.99
C ILE A 330 1.52 -7.92 23.11
N PHE A 331 2.74 -8.12 23.61
CA PHE A 331 4.00 -7.89 22.87
C PHE A 331 4.46 -9.15 22.11
N ASP A 332 4.25 -10.33 22.67
CA ASP A 332 4.58 -11.64 22.08
C ASP A 332 3.65 -12.03 20.94
N ALA A 333 2.51 -11.34 20.75
CA ALA A 333 1.75 -11.42 19.51
C ALA A 333 2.61 -11.08 18.25
N GLN A 334 3.75 -10.38 18.41
CA GLN A 334 4.73 -10.18 17.33
C GLN A 334 5.55 -11.44 16.98
N THR A 335 5.68 -12.40 17.89
CA THR A 335 6.35 -13.70 17.72
C THR A 335 5.30 -14.79 17.75
N GLY A 336 4.87 -15.27 16.58
CA GLY A 336 3.72 -16.19 16.42
C GLY A 336 3.83 -17.56 17.12
N VAL A 337 3.81 -17.58 18.45
CA VAL A 337 3.75 -18.75 19.30
C VAL A 337 2.54 -18.57 20.21
N ASP A 338 1.39 -19.10 19.78
CA ASP A 338 0.23 -19.28 20.65
C ASP A 338 0.53 -20.41 21.65
N PRO A 339 0.43 -20.20 22.98
CA PRO A 339 0.34 -21.32 23.91
C PRO A 339 -1.12 -21.81 23.94
N ALA A 340 -1.33 -22.96 23.31
CA ALA A 340 -2.37 -23.96 23.56
C ALA A 340 -3.76 -23.46 24.03
N GLU A 341 -4.74 -23.52 23.12
CA GLU A 341 -6.07 -24.07 23.41
C GLU A 341 -6.76 -24.52 22.10
N ASP A 342 -7.34 -25.72 22.13
CA ASP A 342 -7.90 -26.48 21.00
C ASP A 342 -8.99 -25.74 20.21
N ASP A 343 -8.75 -25.45 18.92
CA ASP A 343 -9.58 -25.90 17.80
C ASP A 343 -9.03 -25.39 16.44
N GLN A 344 -8.75 -26.34 15.54
CA GLN A 344 -8.41 -26.15 14.12
C GLN A 344 -7.10 -25.40 13.81
N VAL A 345 -6.07 -26.19 13.52
CA VAL A 345 -4.81 -25.77 12.87
C VAL A 345 -5.11 -25.17 11.48
N LEU A 346 -5.47 -23.89 11.45
CA LEU A 346 -5.17 -23.01 10.33
C LEU A 346 -3.72 -22.54 10.54
N PRO A 347 -2.86 -22.51 9.51
CA PRO A 347 -1.53 -21.92 9.64
C PRO A 347 -1.72 -20.53 10.24
N ALA A 348 -1.07 -20.24 11.36
CA ALA A 348 -1.13 -18.94 11.99
C ALA A 348 -0.66 -17.89 10.98
N GLU A 349 -1.61 -17.27 10.26
CA GLU A 349 -1.33 -16.14 9.40
C GLU A 349 -0.68 -15.09 10.28
N THR A 350 0.61 -14.89 10.09
CA THR A 350 1.41 -13.95 10.87
C THR A 350 0.73 -12.59 10.87
N ILE A 351 0.83 -11.84 11.97
CA ILE A 351 0.27 -10.48 12.07
C ILE A 351 0.71 -9.62 10.88
N GLU A 352 1.93 -9.84 10.37
CA GLU A 352 2.46 -9.20 9.17
C GLU A 352 1.60 -9.45 7.92
N SER A 353 1.16 -10.69 7.68
CA SER A 353 0.33 -11.05 6.52
C SER A 353 -1.05 -10.37 6.57
N ARG A 354 -1.65 -10.28 7.76
CA ARG A 354 -2.92 -9.57 7.98
C ARG A 354 -2.75 -8.06 7.85
N ALA A 355 -1.66 -7.50 8.36
CA ALA A 355 -1.34 -6.08 8.19
C ALA A 355 -1.13 -5.72 6.72
N ARG A 356 -0.43 -6.56 5.95
CA ARG A 356 -0.25 -6.40 4.50
C ARG A 356 -1.58 -6.47 3.75
N THR A 357 -2.46 -7.40 4.14
CA THR A 357 -3.82 -7.50 3.59
C THR A 357 -4.66 -6.27 3.91
N ALA A 358 -4.58 -5.74 5.14
CA ALA A 358 -5.27 -4.50 5.54
C ALA A 358 -4.79 -3.31 4.69
N VAL A 359 -3.48 -3.13 4.52
CA VAL A 359 -2.92 -2.02 3.73
C VAL A 359 -3.33 -2.10 2.26
N THR A 360 -3.24 -3.29 1.64
CA THR A 360 -3.63 -3.46 0.23
C THR A 360 -5.14 -3.32 0.02
N THR A 361 -5.95 -3.80 0.95
CA THR A 361 -7.41 -3.58 0.96
C THR A 361 -7.75 -2.09 1.10
N LEU A 362 -7.06 -1.38 2.00
CA LEU A 362 -7.23 0.06 2.19
C LEU A 362 -6.87 0.86 0.94
N ARG A 363 -5.78 0.49 0.24
CA ARG A 363 -5.44 1.09 -1.07
C ARG A 363 -6.59 0.93 -2.07
N GLY A 364 -7.13 -0.28 -2.19
CA GLY A 364 -8.24 -0.55 -3.10
C GLY A 364 -9.51 0.23 -2.75
N LEU A 365 -9.87 0.23 -1.47
CA LEU A 365 -10.98 1.01 -0.92
C LEU A 365 -10.87 2.49 -1.28
N ILE A 366 -9.70 3.10 -1.02
CA ILE A 366 -9.48 4.53 -1.30
C ILE A 366 -9.57 4.82 -2.80
N ILE A 367 -8.98 3.98 -3.66
CA ILE A 367 -9.09 4.13 -5.11
C ILE A 367 -10.56 4.09 -5.55
N GLY A 368 -11.29 3.03 -5.19
CA GLY A 368 -12.69 2.86 -5.61
C GLY A 368 -13.60 3.99 -5.13
N MET A 369 -13.45 4.42 -3.87
CA MET A 369 -14.26 5.50 -3.30
C MET A 369 -13.86 6.88 -3.84
N ALA A 370 -12.56 7.16 -4.02
CA ALA A 370 -12.12 8.41 -4.64
C ALA A 370 -12.64 8.52 -6.08
N THR A 371 -12.63 7.43 -6.84
CA THR A 371 -13.22 7.39 -8.20
C THR A 371 -14.74 7.58 -8.15
N ALA A 372 -15.46 6.94 -7.22
CA ALA A 372 -16.90 7.12 -7.08
C ALA A 372 -17.29 8.55 -6.71
N VAL A 373 -16.62 9.18 -5.73
CA VAL A 373 -16.89 10.58 -5.32
C VAL A 373 -16.58 11.55 -6.47
N SER A 374 -15.42 11.39 -7.14
CA SER A 374 -15.01 12.31 -8.21
C SER A 374 -15.89 12.16 -9.46
N ALA A 375 -16.13 10.93 -9.94
CA ALA A 375 -17.01 10.69 -11.07
C ALA A 375 -18.45 11.08 -10.76
N GLY A 376 -18.94 10.80 -9.54
CA GLY A 376 -20.27 11.22 -9.09
C GLY A 376 -20.45 12.73 -9.14
N ALA A 377 -19.44 13.52 -8.75
CA ALA A 377 -19.49 14.98 -8.83
C ALA A 377 -19.57 15.47 -10.29
N VAL A 378 -18.78 14.87 -11.19
CA VAL A 378 -18.82 15.18 -12.63
C VAL A 378 -20.17 14.84 -13.24
N VAL A 379 -20.73 13.67 -12.91
CA VAL A 379 -22.06 13.25 -13.41
C VAL A 379 -23.17 14.16 -12.86
N ALA A 380 -23.09 14.57 -11.59
CA ALA A 380 -24.03 15.53 -11.03
C ALA A 380 -23.99 16.87 -11.77
N ALA A 381 -22.79 17.39 -12.08
CA ALA A 381 -22.62 18.57 -12.89
C ALA A 381 -23.13 18.39 -14.33
N ALA A 382 -22.86 17.24 -14.96
CA ALA A 382 -23.32 16.93 -16.31
C ALA A 382 -24.86 16.81 -16.39
N ALA A 383 -25.51 16.35 -15.32
CA ALA A 383 -26.97 16.24 -15.25
C ALA A 383 -27.67 17.61 -15.06
N SER A 384 -26.95 18.63 -14.60
CA SER A 384 -27.45 20.02 -14.49
C SER A 384 -26.37 21.02 -14.91
N PRO A 385 -26.02 21.09 -16.21
CA PRO A 385 -24.90 21.89 -16.68
C PRO A 385 -25.06 23.38 -16.33
N GLY A 386 -24.03 23.99 -15.74
CA GLY A 386 -24.06 25.39 -15.28
C GLY A 386 -24.77 25.61 -13.93
N GLY A 387 -25.24 24.55 -13.26
CA GLY A 387 -25.82 24.63 -11.93
C GLY A 387 -24.79 25.03 -10.87
N ILE A 388 -25.02 26.14 -10.18
CA ILE A 388 -24.10 26.66 -9.16
C ILE A 388 -23.85 25.62 -8.05
N ARG A 389 -24.88 24.88 -7.63
CA ARG A 389 -24.77 23.88 -6.56
C ARG A 389 -23.84 22.74 -6.94
N GLU A 390 -23.94 22.26 -8.18
CA GLU A 390 -23.12 21.18 -8.72
C GLU A 390 -21.67 21.62 -8.91
N ILE A 391 -21.45 22.85 -9.37
CA ILE A 391 -20.11 23.44 -9.51
C ILE A 391 -19.44 23.55 -8.15
N VAL A 392 -20.16 24.05 -7.14
CA VAL A 392 -19.64 24.18 -5.77
C VAL A 392 -19.41 22.79 -5.15
N LEU A 393 -20.30 21.82 -5.39
CA LEU A 393 -20.11 20.43 -4.94
C LEU A 393 -18.82 19.84 -5.53
N ALA A 394 -18.61 19.98 -6.85
CA ALA A 394 -17.43 19.47 -7.52
C ALA A 394 -16.14 20.15 -7.03
N GLY A 395 -16.16 21.47 -6.84
CA GLY A 395 -15.06 22.22 -6.24
C GLY A 395 -14.75 21.78 -4.81
N ALA A 396 -15.79 21.56 -4.00
CA ALA A 396 -15.63 21.08 -2.62
C ALA A 396 -15.08 19.66 -2.56
N VAL A 397 -15.53 18.76 -3.45
CA VAL A 397 -14.98 17.41 -3.61
C VAL A 397 -13.50 17.47 -4.01
N ALA A 398 -13.15 18.25 -5.04
CA ALA A 398 -11.77 18.37 -5.51
C ALA A 398 -10.84 18.92 -4.41
N GLY A 399 -11.28 19.96 -3.70
CA GLY A 399 -10.54 20.53 -2.57
C GLY A 399 -10.40 19.54 -1.41
N ALA A 400 -11.49 18.86 -1.03
CA ALA A 400 -11.46 17.87 0.05
C ALA A 400 -10.49 16.71 -0.27
N LEU A 401 -10.54 16.15 -1.48
CA LEU A 401 -9.64 15.05 -1.88
C LEU A 401 -8.17 15.50 -1.91
N THR A 402 -7.90 16.72 -2.39
CA THR A 402 -6.54 17.30 -2.43
C THR A 402 -5.97 17.49 -1.02
N LEU A 403 -6.75 18.07 -0.10
CA LEU A 403 -6.32 18.29 1.28
C LEU A 403 -6.14 16.98 2.04
N ARG A 404 -7.03 16.03 1.78
CA ARG A 404 -7.06 14.73 2.44
C ARG A 404 -5.88 13.83 2.07
N ALA A 405 -5.28 14.02 0.89
CA ALA A 405 -4.07 13.32 0.48
C ALA A 405 -2.91 13.48 1.50
N ARG A 406 -2.87 14.58 2.26
CA ARG A 406 -1.88 14.85 3.32
C ARG A 406 -1.91 13.84 4.47
N TRP A 407 -3.06 13.24 4.75
CA TRP A 407 -3.24 12.33 5.90
C TRP A 407 -2.79 10.90 5.61
N HIS A 408 -2.55 10.56 4.33
CA HIS A 408 -2.19 9.21 3.93
C HIS A 408 -0.67 9.11 3.73
N PRO A 409 0.06 8.36 4.58
CA PRO A 409 1.49 8.14 4.38
C PRO A 409 1.78 7.24 3.17
N ASP A 410 0.82 6.43 2.75
CA ASP A 410 0.95 5.54 1.61
C ASP A 410 0.83 6.29 0.26
N ARG A 411 1.84 6.14 -0.59
CA ARG A 411 1.91 6.81 -1.90
C ARG A 411 0.72 6.51 -2.81
N VAL A 412 0.22 5.27 -2.81
CA VAL A 412 -0.87 4.85 -3.71
C VAL A 412 -2.16 5.52 -3.27
N GLN A 413 -2.41 5.58 -1.96
CA GLN A 413 -3.58 6.24 -1.39
C GLN A 413 -3.55 7.76 -1.66
N ALA A 414 -2.41 8.41 -1.44
CA ALA A 414 -2.27 9.85 -1.68
C ALA A 414 -2.45 10.19 -3.18
N VAL A 415 -1.80 9.45 -4.08
CA VAL A 415 -1.93 9.66 -5.54
C VAL A 415 -3.37 9.41 -6.00
N ALA A 416 -4.06 8.38 -5.49
CA ALA A 416 -5.45 8.10 -5.85
C ALA A 416 -6.39 9.28 -5.52
N LEU A 417 -6.19 9.92 -4.36
CA LEU A 417 -6.97 11.09 -3.95
C LEU A 417 -6.69 12.31 -4.85
N ILE A 418 -5.41 12.55 -5.18
CA ILE A 418 -5.01 13.65 -6.07
C ILE A 418 -5.56 13.43 -7.48
N VAL A 419 -5.49 12.21 -8.01
CA VAL A 419 -6.08 11.83 -9.31
C VAL A 419 -7.60 12.01 -9.26
N GLY A 420 -8.28 11.62 -8.18
CA GLY A 420 -9.70 11.88 -7.98
C GLY A 420 -10.04 13.37 -8.01
N ALA A 421 -9.24 14.22 -7.36
CA ALA A 421 -9.40 15.68 -7.41
C ALA A 421 -9.23 16.23 -8.84
N ALA A 422 -8.25 15.71 -9.58
CA ALA A 422 -8.03 16.08 -10.98
C ALA A 422 -9.20 15.66 -11.87
N ILE A 423 -9.73 14.44 -11.70
CA ILE A 423 -10.93 13.95 -12.42
C ILE A 423 -12.13 14.87 -12.16
N ALA A 424 -12.40 15.22 -10.90
CA ALA A 424 -13.51 16.10 -10.54
C ALA A 424 -13.35 17.50 -11.16
N THR A 425 -12.13 18.06 -11.12
CA THR A 425 -11.83 19.41 -11.64
C THR A 425 -11.92 19.46 -13.16
N ILE A 426 -11.20 18.56 -13.85
CA ILE A 426 -11.13 18.52 -15.31
C ILE A 426 -12.49 18.11 -15.90
N GLY A 427 -13.13 17.08 -15.33
CA GLY A 427 -14.44 16.62 -15.78
C GLY A 427 -15.51 17.71 -15.68
N THR A 428 -15.55 18.43 -14.57
CA THR A 428 -16.47 19.58 -14.41
C THR A 428 -16.10 20.73 -15.35
N GLY A 429 -14.82 20.97 -15.60
CA GLY A 429 -14.34 21.94 -16.59
C GLY A 429 -14.89 21.65 -17.99
N PHE A 430 -14.83 20.39 -18.45
CA PHE A 430 -15.42 19.98 -19.73
C PHE A 430 -16.94 20.16 -19.77
N VAL A 431 -17.64 19.79 -18.69
CA VAL A 431 -19.09 20.01 -18.58
C VAL A 431 -19.43 21.49 -18.74
N LEU A 432 -18.68 22.39 -18.08
CA LEU A 432 -18.92 23.83 -18.13
C LEU A 432 -18.59 24.45 -19.48
N VAL A 433 -17.51 24.01 -20.14
CA VAL A 433 -17.17 24.46 -21.50
C VAL A 433 -18.28 24.07 -22.49
N GLY A 434 -18.86 22.88 -22.34
CA GLY A 434 -20.02 22.43 -23.12
C GLY A 434 -21.29 23.22 -22.80
N ALA A 435 -21.50 23.60 -21.54
CA ALA A 435 -22.67 24.33 -21.08
C ALA A 435 -22.67 25.82 -21.49
N TYR A 436 -21.53 26.50 -21.41
CA TYR A 436 -21.45 27.92 -21.71
C TYR A 436 -21.38 28.17 -23.22
N HIS A 437 -22.12 29.17 -23.69
CA HIS A 437 -22.19 29.52 -25.12
C HIS A 437 -21.21 30.61 -25.54
N THR A 438 -20.78 31.47 -24.62
CA THR A 438 -19.86 32.57 -24.92
C THR A 438 -18.39 32.12 -24.89
N PRO A 439 -17.55 32.53 -25.86
CA PRO A 439 -16.14 32.15 -25.88
C PRO A 439 -15.37 32.65 -24.66
N ALA A 440 -15.71 33.85 -24.15
CA ALA A 440 -15.09 34.40 -22.94
C ALA A 440 -15.30 33.52 -21.69
N ALA A 441 -16.52 33.00 -21.48
CA ALA A 441 -16.80 32.11 -20.36
C ALA A 441 -16.07 30.76 -20.50
N ARG A 442 -15.97 30.20 -21.72
CA ARG A 442 -15.21 28.97 -21.98
C ARG A 442 -13.72 29.16 -21.70
N LEU A 443 -13.16 30.28 -22.14
CA LEU A 443 -11.78 30.66 -21.84
C LEU A 443 -11.57 30.83 -20.34
N ALA A 444 -12.48 31.50 -19.63
CA ALA A 444 -12.39 31.66 -18.19
C ALA A 444 -12.34 30.31 -17.45
N VAL A 445 -13.18 29.33 -17.83
CA VAL A 445 -13.13 27.97 -17.27
C VAL A 445 -11.77 27.33 -17.53
N ALA A 446 -11.25 27.41 -18.77
CA ALA A 446 -9.94 26.86 -19.10
C ALA A 446 -8.80 27.52 -18.29
N PHE A 447 -8.83 28.84 -18.11
CA PHE A 447 -7.87 29.57 -17.28
C PHE A 447 -7.96 29.18 -15.80
N VAL A 448 -9.15 28.97 -15.25
CA VAL A 448 -9.32 28.50 -13.87
C VAL A 448 -8.70 27.11 -13.69
N VAL A 449 -8.99 26.17 -14.60
CA VAL A 449 -8.42 24.82 -14.55
C VAL A 449 -6.89 24.85 -14.69
N ALA A 450 -6.37 25.62 -15.64
CA ALA A 450 -4.93 25.80 -15.84
C ALA A 450 -4.26 26.46 -14.62
N GLY A 451 -4.90 27.47 -14.01
CA GLY A 451 -4.42 28.13 -12.81
C GLY A 451 -4.35 27.19 -11.60
N LEU A 452 -5.37 26.35 -11.39
CA LEU A 452 -5.36 25.32 -10.35
C LEU A 452 -4.23 24.29 -10.58
N ALA A 453 -4.01 23.87 -11.82
CA ALA A 453 -2.90 22.98 -12.16
C ALA A 453 -1.53 23.62 -11.89
N ALA A 454 -1.36 24.90 -12.25
CA ALA A 454 -0.14 25.65 -11.97
C ALA A 454 0.11 25.80 -10.46
N LEU A 455 -0.93 26.13 -9.69
CA LEU A 455 -0.85 26.20 -8.22
C LEU A 455 -0.49 24.84 -7.61
N GLY A 456 -1.08 23.76 -8.11
CA GLY A 456 -0.73 22.39 -7.69
C GLY A 456 0.73 22.05 -7.97
N CYS A 457 1.25 22.43 -9.14
CA CYS A 457 2.66 22.25 -9.50
C CYS A 457 3.59 23.06 -8.58
N LEU A 458 3.29 24.34 -8.34
CA LEU A 458 4.05 25.18 -7.42
C LEU A 458 4.04 24.62 -5.99
N ALA A 459 2.89 24.11 -5.53
CA ALA A 459 2.77 23.45 -4.24
C ALA A 459 3.61 22.16 -4.17
N ALA A 460 3.58 21.34 -5.23
CA ALA A 460 4.35 20.09 -5.30
C ALA A 460 5.87 20.34 -5.22
N VAL A 461 6.38 21.41 -5.83
CA VAL A 461 7.79 21.79 -5.76
C VAL A 461 8.14 22.46 -4.43
N GLY A 462 7.24 23.29 -3.89
CA GLY A 462 7.54 24.18 -2.76
C GLY A 462 7.25 23.65 -1.36
N LEU A 463 6.47 22.58 -1.22
CA LEU A 463 6.05 22.02 0.08
C LEU A 463 6.93 20.89 0.65
N PRO A 464 7.55 19.99 -0.14
CA PRO A 464 8.38 18.92 0.41
C PRO A 464 9.48 19.47 1.33
N GLY A 465 9.60 18.91 2.53
CA GLY A 465 10.60 19.32 3.53
C GLY A 465 10.31 20.64 4.25
N ARG A 466 9.24 21.38 3.91
CA ARG A 466 8.88 22.61 4.63
C ARG A 466 8.06 22.32 5.89
N ARG A 467 8.55 22.81 7.03
CA ARG A 467 7.82 22.81 8.30
C ARG A 467 6.77 23.92 8.27
N LEU A 468 5.50 23.55 8.08
CA LEU A 468 4.39 24.49 8.16
C LEU A 468 4.22 25.00 9.59
N SER A 469 3.89 26.29 9.75
CA SER A 469 3.57 26.83 11.07
C SER A 469 2.32 26.14 11.66
N PRO A 470 2.21 26.01 13.00
CA PRO A 470 1.03 25.41 13.63
C PRO A 470 -0.28 26.11 13.23
N VAL A 471 -0.24 27.43 13.07
CA VAL A 471 -1.41 28.24 12.66
C VAL A 471 -1.83 27.91 11.23
N THR A 472 -0.88 27.84 10.30
CA THR A 472 -1.16 27.48 8.90
C THR A 472 -1.72 26.06 8.81
N ARG A 473 -1.14 25.10 9.53
CA ARG A 473 -1.64 23.73 9.56
C ARG A 473 -3.09 23.69 10.08
N ARG A 474 -3.36 24.39 11.19
CA ARG A 474 -4.71 24.45 11.76
C ARG A 474 -5.72 25.11 10.83
N ALA A 475 -5.32 26.16 10.11
CA ALA A 475 -6.17 26.81 9.12
C ALA A 475 -6.51 25.86 7.96
N ILE A 476 -5.52 25.10 7.48
CA ILE A 476 -5.74 24.09 6.43
C ILE A 476 -6.70 22.99 6.92
N ASP A 477 -6.51 22.50 8.15
CA ASP A 477 -7.40 21.50 8.75
C ASP A 477 -8.84 22.04 8.89
N LEU A 478 -9.01 23.31 9.26
CA LEU A 478 -10.34 23.94 9.34
C LEU A 478 -11.01 24.02 7.96
N VAL A 479 -10.26 24.40 6.92
CA VAL A 479 -10.75 24.43 5.54
C VAL A 479 -11.15 23.04 5.09
N GLU A 480 -10.32 22.03 5.37
CA GLU A 480 -10.61 20.63 5.08
C GLU A 480 -11.92 20.17 5.74
N TYR A 481 -12.11 20.43 7.03
CA TYR A 481 -13.36 20.08 7.73
C TYR A 481 -14.56 20.83 7.18
N THR A 482 -14.39 22.09 6.79
CA THR A 482 -15.46 22.88 6.17
C THR A 482 -15.88 22.27 4.83
N LEU A 483 -14.92 21.89 3.98
CA LEU A 483 -15.22 21.22 2.71
C LEU A 483 -15.92 19.86 2.91
N ILE A 484 -15.43 19.07 3.87
CA ILE A 484 -16.05 17.77 4.22
C ILE A 484 -17.49 17.96 4.72
N LEU A 485 -17.80 19.05 5.43
CA LEU A 485 -19.15 19.35 5.92
C LEU A 485 -20.08 19.90 4.81
N VAL A 486 -19.55 20.74 3.92
CA VAL A 486 -20.29 21.35 2.81
C VAL A 486 -20.75 20.31 1.79
N VAL A 487 -19.95 19.26 1.53
CA VAL A 487 -20.30 18.23 0.54
C VAL A 487 -21.62 17.51 0.87
N PRO A 488 -21.85 16.94 2.07
CA PRO A 488 -23.14 16.38 2.46
C PRO A 488 -24.29 17.38 2.38
N ALA A 489 -24.08 18.62 2.84
CA ALA A 489 -25.11 19.65 2.81
C ALA A 489 -25.57 19.93 1.37
N LEU A 490 -24.63 20.10 0.44
CA LEU A 490 -24.93 20.28 -0.98
C LEU A 490 -25.52 19.01 -1.61
N ALA A 491 -25.03 17.83 -1.27
CA ALA A 491 -25.55 16.57 -1.78
C ALA A 491 -27.04 16.40 -1.44
N PHE A 492 -27.43 16.62 -0.19
CA PHE A 492 -28.85 16.58 0.23
C PHE A 492 -29.69 17.67 -0.42
N TRP A 493 -29.11 18.84 -0.69
CA TRP A 493 -29.81 19.88 -1.44
C TRP A 493 -30.06 19.47 -2.89
N ILE A 494 -29.06 18.90 -3.55
CA ILE A 494 -29.14 18.44 -4.94
C ILE A 494 -30.09 17.25 -5.07
N MET A 495 -30.14 16.38 -4.07
CA MET A 495 -31.14 15.32 -3.97
C MET A 495 -32.59 15.84 -3.84
N GLY A 496 -32.77 17.07 -3.34
CA GLY A 496 -34.08 17.64 -3.07
C GLY A 496 -34.64 17.28 -1.69
N VAL A 497 -33.82 16.81 -0.74
CA VAL A 497 -34.27 16.44 0.61
C VAL A 497 -34.82 17.67 1.35
N TYR A 498 -34.10 18.80 1.32
CA TYR A 498 -34.60 20.04 1.94
C TYR A 498 -35.90 20.54 1.31
N THR A 499 -36.04 20.34 -0.01
CA THR A 499 -37.27 20.75 -0.72
C THR A 499 -38.45 19.84 -0.42
N ALA A 500 -38.21 18.57 -0.07
CA ALA A 500 -39.23 17.65 0.41
C ALA A 500 -39.62 17.97 1.86
N MET A 501 -38.64 18.23 2.74
CA MET A 501 -38.92 18.55 4.15
C MET A 501 -39.73 19.84 4.34
N ARG A 502 -39.54 20.85 3.48
CA ARG A 502 -40.35 22.09 3.53
C ARG A 502 -41.79 21.92 3.02
N ALA A 503 -42.09 20.80 2.36
CA ALA A 503 -43.39 20.53 1.74
C ALA A 503 -44.28 19.63 2.62
N ILE A 504 -43.71 19.08 3.70
CA ILE A 504 -44.39 18.45 4.83
C ILE A 504 -44.69 19.55 5.84
#